data_AF-A0A7Y6ZW33-F1
#
_entry.id   AF-A0A7Y6ZW33-F1
#
_cell.length_a   1.000
_cell.length_b   1.000
_cell.length_c   1.000
_cell.angle_alpha   90.00
_cell.angle_beta   90.00
_cell.angle_gamma   90.00
#
_symmetry.space_group_name_H-M   'P 1'
#
loop_
_entity.id
_entity.type
_entity.pdbx_description
1 polymer ?
#
loop_
_entity_poly.entity_id
_entity_poly.type
_entity_poly.pdbx_seq_one_letter_code
_entity_poly.pdbx_strand_id
1 'polypeptide(L)'
;MELLTLFLLTVVCAYVVCIGGYRKYKSTFEKVAYYNGIIGLVALPIAIVGMLLTVTNIQGIHGDLSIFTLVLIVWAATAIISVVAIINLFIRKIKT
;
A
#
# COMPACT_ATOMS: atom_id res chain seq x y z
N MET A 1 14.40 1.99 14.70
CA MET A 1 14.46 1.92 13.22
C MET A 1 14.02 0.56 12.68
N GLU A 2 14.39 -0.55 13.31
CA GLU A 2 14.07 -1.91 12.80
C GLU A 2 12.57 -2.19 12.60
N LEU A 3 11.71 -1.75 13.53
CA LEU A 3 10.26 -1.96 13.43
C LEU A 3 9.64 -1.26 12.20
N LEU A 4 10.08 -0.04 11.90
CA LEU A 4 9.57 0.74 10.77
C LEU A 4 9.99 0.10 9.43
N THR A 5 11.24 -0.35 9.34
CA THR A 5 11.76 -1.05 8.16
C THR A 5 11.00 -2.36 7.92
N LEU A 6 10.76 -3.13 8.98
CA LEU A 6 10.02 -4.39 8.91
C LEU A 6 8.55 -4.16 8.47
N PHE A 7 7.92 -3.11 8.99
CA PHE A 7 6.57 -2.71 8.59
C PHE A 7 6.50 -2.34 7.11
N LEU A 8 7.38 -1.44 6.64
CA LEU A 8 7.42 -1.02 5.24
C LEU A 8 7.69 -2.21 4.30
N LEU A 9 8.61 -3.10 4.68
CA LEU A 9 8.89 -4.31 3.92
C LEU A 9 7.65 -5.20 3.80
N THR A 10 6.91 -5.39 4.89
CA THR A 10 5.68 -6.19 4.90
C THR A 10 4.62 -5.61 3.97
N VAL A 11 4.45 -4.29 3.97
CA VAL A 11 3.50 -3.60 3.09
C VAL A 11 3.91 -3.72 1.61
N VAL A 12 5.20 -3.54 1.30
CA VAL A 12 5.72 -3.71 -0.06
C VAL A 12 5.51 -5.15 -0.54
N CYS A 13 5.81 -6.14 0.30
CA CYS A 13 5.58 -7.55 0.00
C CYS A 13 4.10 -7.83 -0.29
N ALA A 14 3.18 -7.24 0.48
CA ALA A 14 1.75 -7.40 0.23
C ALA A 14 1.34 -6.88 -1.16
N TYR A 15 1.83 -5.70 -1.55
CA TYR A 15 1.56 -5.17 -2.90
C TYR A 15 2.11 -6.05 -4.02
N VAL A 16 3.35 -6.52 -3.88
CA VAL A 16 3.98 -7.39 -4.87
C VAL A 16 3.23 -8.73 -5.00
N VAL A 17 2.79 -9.30 -3.88
CA VAL A 17 1.98 -10.54 -3.88
C VAL A 17 0.63 -10.31 -4.54
N CYS A 18 -0.03 -9.18 -4.32
CA CYS A 18 -1.27 -8.85 -5.04
C CYS A 18 -1.04 -8.74 -6.56
N ILE A 19 0.03 -8.09 -6.98
CA ILE A 19 0.37 -7.95 -8.40
C ILE A 19 0.64 -9.33 -9.02
N GLY A 20 1.45 -10.16 -8.36
CA GLY A 20 1.81 -11.50 -8.85
C GLY A 20 0.65 -12.48 -8.82
N GLY A 21 -0.09 -12.53 -7.71
CA GLY A 21 -1.19 -13.47 -7.47
C GLY A 21 -2.42 -13.21 -8.32
N TYR A 22 -2.66 -11.96 -8.71
CA TYR A 22 -3.84 -11.59 -9.50
C TYR A 22 -3.56 -11.31 -10.96
N ARG A 23 -2.33 -11.41 -11.47
CA ARG A 23 -1.94 -11.05 -12.85
C ARG A 23 -2.82 -11.61 -13.99
N LYS A 24 -3.50 -12.74 -13.77
CA LYS A 24 -4.43 -13.37 -14.74
C LYS A 24 -5.89 -13.15 -14.33
N TYR A 25 -6.32 -11.89 -14.17
CA TYR A 25 -7.63 -11.56 -13.60
C TYR A 25 -8.78 -12.31 -14.27
N LYS A 26 -9.57 -13.03 -13.47
CA LYS A 26 -10.81 -13.69 -13.86
C LYS A 26 -12.05 -12.99 -13.31
N SER A 27 -11.92 -12.19 -12.24
CA SER A 27 -13.04 -11.48 -11.62
C SER A 27 -12.74 -10.00 -11.34
N THR A 28 -13.79 -9.19 -11.17
CA THR A 28 -13.68 -7.75 -10.86
C THR A 28 -12.87 -7.49 -9.60
N PHE A 29 -13.04 -8.33 -8.57
CA PHE A 29 -12.26 -8.24 -7.32
C PHE A 29 -10.74 -8.41 -7.57
N GLU A 30 -10.35 -9.34 -8.43
CA GLU A 30 -8.94 -9.60 -8.75
C GLU A 30 -8.30 -8.43 -9.51
N LYS A 31 -9.07 -7.78 -10.39
CA LYS A 31 -8.62 -6.54 -11.06
C LYS A 31 -8.37 -5.44 -10.04
N VAL A 32 -9.30 -5.21 -9.11
CA VAL A 32 -9.17 -4.21 -8.04
C VAL A 32 -7.95 -4.50 -7.17
N ALA A 33 -7.75 -5.75 -6.76
CA ALA A 33 -6.61 -6.15 -5.94
C ALA A 33 -5.26 -5.88 -6.64
N TYR A 34 -5.17 -6.14 -7.94
CA TYR A 34 -3.97 -5.86 -8.72
C TYR A 34 -3.67 -4.39 -8.87
N TYR A 35 -4.68 -3.60 -9.27
CA TYR A 35 -4.49 -2.16 -9.44
C TYR A 35 -4.16 -1.49 -8.10
N ASN A 36 -4.76 -1.95 -7.00
CA ASN A 36 -4.40 -1.47 -5.66
C ASN A 36 -2.94 -1.79 -5.29
N GLY A 37 -2.43 -2.97 -5.68
CA GLY A 37 -1.01 -3.28 -5.51
C GLY A 37 -0.10 -2.30 -6.26
N ILE A 38 -0.45 -1.94 -7.50
CA ILE A 38 0.31 -0.94 -8.28
C ILE A 38 0.22 0.45 -7.65
N ILE A 39 -0.99 0.91 -7.35
CA ILE A 39 -1.23 2.24 -6.77
C ILE A 39 -0.49 2.37 -5.43
N GLY A 40 -0.52 1.32 -4.60
CA GLY A 40 0.21 1.28 -3.34
C GLY A 40 1.73 1.40 -3.48
N LEU A 41 2.32 0.77 -4.50
CA LEU A 41 3.76 0.92 -4.80
C LEU A 41 4.10 2.31 -5.35
N VAL A 42 3.23 2.88 -6.20
CA VAL A 42 3.44 4.23 -6.76
C VAL A 42 3.28 5.32 -5.71
N ALA A 43 2.37 5.14 -4.75
CA ALA A 43 2.18 6.08 -3.64
C ALA A 43 3.26 5.99 -2.56
N LEU A 44 4.03 4.89 -2.50
CA LEU A 44 5.02 4.63 -1.47
C LEU A 44 6.16 5.68 -1.39
N PRO A 45 6.79 6.13 -2.49
CA PRO A 45 7.79 7.20 -2.43
C PRO A 45 7.23 8.50 -1.87
N ILE A 46 5.99 8.85 -2.24
CA ILE A 46 5.33 10.08 -1.77
C ILE A 46 5.00 9.96 -0.27
N ALA A 47 4.55 8.79 0.18
CA ALA A 47 4.34 8.49 1.59
C ALA A 47 5.64 8.58 2.42
N ILE A 48 6.76 8.08 1.89
CA ILE A 48 8.09 8.18 2.53
C ILE A 48 8.52 9.64 2.64
N VAL A 49 8.38 10.43 1.57
CA VAL A 49 8.67 11.87 1.60
C VAL A 49 7.81 12.58 2.64
N GLY A 50 6.50 12.30 2.69
CA GLY A 50 5.59 12.87 3.69
C GLY A 50 6.00 12.54 5.13
N MET A 51 6.39 11.29 5.40
CA MET A 51 6.90 10.87 6.71
C MET A 51 8.19 11.62 7.09
N LEU A 52 9.14 11.75 6.16
CA LEU A 52 10.40 12.47 6.40
C LEU A 52 10.15 13.97 6.67
N LEU A 53 9.27 14.60 5.90
CA LEU A 53 8.91 16.01 6.11
C LEU A 53 8.27 16.25 7.48
N THR A 54 7.42 15.33 7.94
CA THR A 54 6.80 15.37 9.27
C THR A 54 7.85 15.31 10.38
N VAL A 55 8.87 14.46 10.23
CA VAL A 55 9.97 14.33 11.22
C VAL A 55 10.87 15.57 11.23
N THR A 56 11.02 16.26 10.10
CA THR A 56 11.92 17.42 9.97
C THR A 56 11.32 18.75 10.47
N ASN A 57 10.07 18.78 10.96
CA ASN A 57 9.39 19.95 11.54
C ASN A 57 9.72 21.31 10.86
N ILE A 58 9.67 21.36 9.53
CA ILE A 58 9.89 22.59 8.78
C ILE A 58 8.63 23.45 8.93
N GLN A 59 8.68 24.42 9.85
CA GLN A 59 7.56 25.30 10.24
C GLN A 59 6.92 26.12 9.10
N GLY A 60 7.40 26.02 7.85
CA GLY A 60 6.86 26.71 6.67
C GLY A 60 5.94 25.89 5.76
N ILE A 61 5.79 24.57 5.94
CA ILE A 61 5.09 23.67 4.98
C ILE A 61 3.66 23.29 5.47
N HIS A 62 3.03 24.11 6.30
CA HIS A 62 1.69 23.77 6.84
C HIS A 62 0.56 23.77 5.78
N GLY A 63 0.75 24.42 4.62
CA GLY A 63 -0.23 24.43 3.53
C GLY A 63 -0.30 23.14 2.72
N ASP A 64 0.84 22.46 2.52
CA ASP A 64 0.95 21.25 1.67
C ASP A 64 0.76 19.94 2.44
N LEU A 65 0.77 19.99 3.78
CA LEU A 65 0.62 18.81 4.64
C LEU A 65 -0.71 18.06 4.42
N SER A 66 -1.74 18.77 3.96
CA SER A 66 -3.06 18.22 3.63
C SER A 66 -3.02 17.20 2.49
N ILE A 67 -2.23 17.47 1.44
CA ILE A 67 -2.08 16.60 0.28
C ILE A 67 -1.28 15.35 0.65
N PHE A 68 -0.17 15.51 1.39
CA PHE A 68 0.61 14.39 1.90
C PHE A 68 -0.21 13.47 2.81
N THR A 69 -1.05 14.06 3.66
CA THR A 69 -1.95 13.30 4.54
C THR A 69 -2.96 12.49 3.73
N LEU A 70 -3.53 13.08 2.66
CA LEU A 70 -4.46 12.40 1.77
C LEU A 70 -3.78 11.24 1.04
N VAL A 71 -2.54 11.43 0.56
CA VAL A 71 -1.75 10.36 -0.07
C VAL A 71 -1.42 9.24 0.93
N LEU A 72 -1.10 9.58 2.18
CA LEU A 72 -0.88 8.59 3.24
C LEU A 72 -2.15 7.77 3.54
N ILE A 73 -3.31 8.41 3.56
CA ILE A 73 -4.60 7.72 3.74
C ILE A 73 -4.87 6.76 2.58
N VAL A 74 -4.66 7.22 1.34
CA VAL A 74 -4.81 6.38 0.15
C VAL A 74 -3.85 5.20 0.20
N TRP A 75 -2.59 5.43 0.55
CA TRP A 75 -1.57 4.39 0.69
C TRP A 75 -1.93 3.37 1.77
N ALA A 76 -2.43 3.82 2.93
CA ALA A 76 -2.91 2.92 3.99
C ALA A 76 -4.13 2.10 3.54
N ALA A 77 -5.09 2.73 2.85
CA ALA A 77 -6.27 2.04 2.33
C ALA A 77 -5.88 0.97 1.28
N THR A 78 -4.94 1.27 0.38
CA THR A 78 -4.46 0.28 -0.60
C THR A 78 -3.76 -0.90 0.08
N ALA A 79 -3.02 -0.66 1.17
CA ALA A 79 -2.38 -1.73 1.95
C ALA A 79 -3.42 -2.68 2.54
N ILE A 80 -4.47 -2.14 3.18
CA ILE A 80 -5.53 -2.94 3.78
C ILE A 80 -6.24 -3.80 2.73
N ILE A 81 -6.62 -3.21 1.59
CA ILE A 81 -7.30 -3.96 0.51
C ILE A 81 -6.39 -5.06 -0.03
N SER A 82 -5.08 -4.80 -0.13
CA SER A 82 -4.10 -5.79 -0.58
C SER A 82 -4.01 -6.98 0.39
N VAL A 83 -4.00 -6.73 1.70
CA VAL A 83 -4.02 -7.79 2.72
C VAL A 83 -5.30 -8.62 2.64
N VAL A 84 -6.46 -7.99 2.52
CA VAL A 84 -7.75 -8.70 2.37
C VAL A 84 -7.75 -9.57 1.11
N ALA A 85 -7.20 -9.06 0.00
CA ALA A 85 -7.09 -9.82 -1.22
C ALA A 85 -6.17 -11.05 -1.02
N ILE A 86 -4.99 -10.88 -0.41
CA ILE A 86 -4.10 -12.00 -0.10
C ILE A 86 -4.79 -13.07 0.73
N ILE A 87 -5.52 -12.69 1.79
CA ILE A 87 -6.29 -13.63 2.61
C ILE A 87 -7.30 -14.41 1.75
N ASN A 88 -8.04 -13.72 0.88
CA ASN A 88 -8.96 -14.37 -0.04
C ASN A 88 -8.26 -15.33 -1.01
N LEU A 89 -7.05 -14.99 -1.48
CA LEU A 89 -6.23 -15.86 -2.31
C LEU A 89 -5.86 -17.15 -1.56
N PHE A 90 -5.43 -17.04 -0.30
CA PHE A 90 -5.10 -18.19 0.55
C PHE A 90 -6.33 -19.07 0.80
N ILE A 91 -7.48 -18.49 1.14
CA ILE A 91 -8.72 -19.24 1.36
C ILE A 91 -9.13 -20.01 0.11
N ARG A 92 -9.03 -19.38 -1.08
CA ARG A 92 -9.34 -20.05 -2.35
C ARG A 92 -8.40 -21.21 -2.62
N LYS A 93 -7.10 -21.05 -2.34
CA LYS A 93 -6.08 -22.09 -2.56
C LYS A 93 -6.25 -23.31 -1.64
N ILE A 94 -6.83 -23.14 -0.45
CA ILE A 94 -7.16 -24.25 0.46
C ILE A 94 -8.37 -25.05 -0.03
N LYS A 95 -9.30 -24.41 -0.75
CA LYS A 95 -10.55 -25.03 -1.22
C LYS A 95 -10.41 -25.78 -2.56
N THR A 96 -9.31 -25.57 -3.29
CA THR A 96 -8.99 -26.21 -4.57
C THR A 96 -8.00 -27.34 -4.38
#